data_AF-A0A9N9W6I0-F1
#
_entry.id   AF-A0A9N9W6I0-F1
#
_cell.length_a   1.000
_cell.length_b   1.000
_cell.length_c   1.000
_cell.angle_alpha   90.00
_cell.angle_beta   90.00
_cell.angle_gamma   90.00
#
_symmetry.space_group_name_H-M   'P 1'
#
loop_
_entity.id
_entity.type
_entity.pdbx_description
1 polymer ?
#
loop_
_entity_poly.entity_id
_entity_poly.type
_entity_poly.pdbx_seq_one_letter_code
_entity_poly.pdbx_strand_id
1 'polypeptide(L)'
;MGKQFTLAEVAQHNTKDNLYIVLRGKVYDLTPFVDDHPGSAEILIDAAGQDCTEAYDDAGHSDEANEILPELEIGTVSILDPLMEASLVPQVTTNGVEQVKEIASGVLKPDVFQEFKLHQKTEISHNVAILMNSSAGSYRFKLPNEGSFLGLPIGQHISIGAMLTQPDGTEKEVIRSYTPISGDHQPGYFDLLIKVYPQGNITQHLAGLKLGNSIRVRGPKGAFTYTQNMVRHFGMIAGGTGLTPMLQIIRAIVRGRAEGDKTEVDLIFANVNEHDILLREDLEQISQNDHGIRIHHVLNNPPENWSGGVGFVNSDMISRWLPKPAPDVKILLCGPPPMISAMKKTTESLGFSKARPASKLEDQVFSF
;
A
#
# COMPACT_ATOMS: atom_id res chain seq x y z
N MET A 1 -4.60 37.84 3.63
CA MET A 1 -3.44 36.96 3.40
C MET A 1 -3.44 35.94 4.53
N GLY A 2 -3.81 34.69 4.23
CA GLY A 2 -3.84 33.62 5.23
C GLY A 2 -2.42 33.21 5.64
N LYS A 3 -2.28 32.63 6.83
CA LYS A 3 -1.01 32.12 7.33
C LYS A 3 -0.53 30.98 6.41
N GLN A 4 0.76 30.96 6.09
CA GLN A 4 1.36 29.91 5.27
C GLN A 4 2.10 28.91 6.15
N PHE A 5 1.95 27.62 5.85
CA PHE A 5 2.60 26.51 6.54
C PHE A 5 3.41 25.66 5.56
N THR A 6 4.45 25.00 6.02
CA THR A 6 5.09 23.88 5.32
C THR A 6 4.52 22.55 5.83
N LEU A 7 4.62 21.47 5.05
CA LEU A 7 4.21 20.14 5.55
C LEU A 7 5.01 19.70 6.79
N ALA A 8 6.28 20.12 6.89
CA ALA A 8 7.11 19.85 8.06
C ALA A 8 6.62 20.58 9.31
N GLU A 9 6.06 21.79 9.16
CA GLU A 9 5.42 22.51 10.27
C GLU A 9 4.11 21.82 10.66
N VAL A 10 3.25 21.45 9.70
CA VAL A 10 2.00 20.72 9.99
C VAL A 10 2.28 19.41 10.71
N ALA A 11 3.32 18.67 10.32
CA ALA A 11 3.70 17.39 10.94
C ALA A 11 4.08 17.49 12.43
N GLN A 12 4.37 18.69 12.95
CA GLN A 12 4.63 18.94 14.37
C GLN A 12 3.34 19.03 15.20
N HIS A 13 2.18 19.20 14.55
CA HIS A 13 0.86 19.28 15.17
C HIS A 13 0.14 17.93 15.03
N ASN A 14 0.66 16.93 15.74
CA ASN A 14 0.30 15.51 15.60
C ASN A 14 -0.26 14.85 16.87
N THR A 15 -0.78 15.64 17.82
CA THR A 15 -1.34 15.13 19.09
C THR A 15 -2.77 15.61 19.30
N LYS A 16 -3.52 14.97 20.21
CA LYS A 16 -4.92 15.34 20.51
C LYS A 16 -5.08 16.82 20.88
N ASP A 17 -4.17 17.36 21.69
CA ASP A 17 -4.21 18.74 22.18
C ASP A 17 -3.50 19.74 21.23
N ASN A 18 -3.01 19.27 20.08
CA ASN A 18 -2.33 20.05 19.07
C ASN A 18 -2.41 19.34 17.70
N LEU A 19 -3.56 19.43 17.04
CA LEU A 19 -3.95 18.55 15.94
C LEU A 19 -4.25 19.34 14.66
N TYR A 20 -3.29 19.36 13.73
CA TYR A 20 -3.53 19.95 12.41
C TYR A 20 -3.62 18.87 11.34
N ILE A 21 -4.44 19.11 10.33
CA ILE A 21 -4.48 18.28 9.13
C ILE A 21 -4.45 19.17 7.88
N VAL A 22 -4.04 18.59 6.76
CA VAL A 22 -4.18 19.22 5.45
C VAL A 22 -5.33 18.57 4.70
N LEU A 23 -6.28 19.39 4.23
CA LEU A 23 -7.31 18.98 3.27
C LEU A 23 -7.27 19.92 2.08
N ARG A 24 -7.08 19.37 0.88
CA ARG A 24 -7.13 20.11 -0.39
C ARG A 24 -6.22 21.36 -0.39
N GLY A 25 -5.03 21.25 0.22
CA GLY A 25 -4.02 22.32 0.29
C GLY A 25 -4.23 23.38 1.37
N LYS A 26 -5.32 23.28 2.14
CA LYS A 26 -5.62 24.12 3.29
C LYS A 26 -5.27 23.39 4.59
N VAL A 27 -4.81 24.15 5.58
CA VAL A 27 -4.46 23.65 6.91
C VAL A 27 -5.59 23.97 7.86
N TYR A 28 -6.06 22.95 8.57
CA TYR A 28 -7.15 23.06 9.53
C TYR A 28 -6.64 22.69 10.92
N ASP A 29 -7.00 23.51 11.91
CA ASP A 29 -6.81 23.20 13.32
C ASP A 29 -8.03 22.45 13.83
N LEU A 30 -7.91 21.13 14.02
CA LEU A 30 -8.98 20.29 14.55
C LEU A 30 -8.88 20.09 16.06
N THR A 31 -7.91 20.69 16.73
CA THR A 31 -7.77 20.65 18.19
C THR A 31 -9.09 20.97 18.92
N PRO A 32 -9.85 22.03 18.57
CA PRO A 32 -11.10 22.33 19.26
C PRO A 32 -12.26 21.39 18.88
N PHE A 33 -12.13 20.63 17.79
CA PHE A 33 -13.20 19.78 17.24
C PHE A 33 -12.98 18.29 17.49
N VAL A 34 -11.82 17.90 18.02
CA VAL A 34 -11.41 16.48 18.06
C VAL A 34 -12.38 15.59 18.83
N ASP A 35 -12.94 16.09 19.94
CA ASP A 35 -13.87 15.35 20.80
C ASP A 35 -15.32 15.38 20.28
N ASP A 36 -15.64 16.33 19.40
CA ASP A 36 -16.96 16.50 18.79
C ASP A 36 -17.07 15.79 17.42
N HIS A 37 -15.99 15.16 16.95
CA HIS A 37 -15.95 14.47 15.67
C HIS A 37 -16.85 13.21 15.66
N PRO A 38 -17.89 13.15 14.81
CA PRO A 38 -18.84 12.02 14.77
C PRO A 38 -18.19 10.66 14.42
N GLY A 39 -17.05 10.69 13.71
CA GLY A 39 -16.28 9.51 13.32
C GLY A 39 -15.34 8.94 14.40
N SER A 40 -15.38 9.45 15.63
CA SER A 40 -14.41 9.24 16.72
C SER A 40 -13.19 10.14 16.64
N ALA A 41 -12.75 10.65 17.80
CA ALA A 41 -11.53 11.40 18.00
C ALA A 41 -10.28 10.62 17.54
N GLU A 42 -10.28 9.29 17.66
CA GLU A 42 -9.15 8.44 17.29
C GLU A 42 -8.79 8.55 15.80
N ILE A 43 -9.79 8.73 14.92
CA ILE A 43 -9.54 8.89 13.47
C ILE A 43 -8.79 10.18 13.18
N LEU A 44 -9.15 11.27 13.87
CA LEU A 44 -8.48 12.55 13.70
C LEU A 44 -7.07 12.52 14.28
N ILE A 45 -6.86 11.82 15.40
CA ILE A 45 -5.53 11.64 16.00
C ILE A 45 -4.62 10.83 15.07
N ASP A 46 -5.11 9.78 14.43
CA ASP A 46 -4.35 8.98 13.46
C ASP A 46 -4.02 9.77 12.18
N ALA A 47 -4.88 10.74 11.83
CA ALA A 47 -4.71 11.67 10.72
C ALA A 47 -3.82 12.89 11.07
N ALA A 48 -3.49 13.09 12.34
CA ALA A 48 -2.85 14.30 12.82
C ALA A 48 -1.46 14.50 12.18
N GLY A 49 -1.19 15.73 11.76
CA GLY A 49 0.05 16.14 11.10
C GLY A 49 0.19 15.70 9.64
N GLN A 50 -0.87 15.19 9.01
CA GLN A 50 -0.83 14.61 7.66
C GLN A 50 -1.75 15.32 6.66
N ASP A 51 -1.53 15.06 5.36
CA ASP A 51 -2.49 15.37 4.30
C ASP A 51 -3.50 14.22 4.19
N CYS A 52 -4.73 14.50 4.61
CA CYS A 52 -5.79 13.51 4.75
C CYS A 52 -6.87 13.68 3.68
N THR A 53 -6.60 14.44 2.62
CA THR A 53 -7.56 14.73 1.55
C THR A 53 -8.20 13.45 1.00
N GLU A 54 -7.39 12.44 0.70
CA GLU A 54 -7.86 11.16 0.15
C GLU A 54 -8.72 10.39 1.17
N ALA A 55 -8.28 10.29 2.43
CA ALA A 55 -9.04 9.61 3.48
C ALA A 55 -10.36 10.33 3.80
N TYR A 56 -10.37 11.67 3.73
CA TYR A 56 -11.56 12.49 3.93
C TYR A 56 -12.57 12.30 2.80
N ASP A 57 -12.12 12.30 1.55
CA ASP A 57 -12.96 12.11 0.37
C ASP A 57 -13.52 10.67 0.31
N ASP A 58 -12.71 9.65 0.63
CA ASP A 58 -13.10 8.22 0.63
C ASP A 58 -14.08 7.86 1.74
N ALA A 59 -14.05 8.56 2.87
CA ALA A 59 -14.97 8.35 3.98
C ALA A 59 -16.40 8.83 3.67
N GLY A 60 -16.60 9.59 2.59
CA GLY A 60 -17.92 10.06 2.18
C GLY A 60 -18.57 11.00 3.20
N HIS A 61 -17.79 11.93 3.77
CA HIS A 61 -18.28 12.95 4.70
C HIS A 61 -19.45 13.73 4.10
N SER A 62 -20.49 13.99 4.90
CA SER A 62 -21.71 14.66 4.45
C SER A 62 -21.50 16.15 4.16
N ASP A 63 -22.47 16.79 3.50
CA ASP A 63 -22.38 18.22 3.19
C ASP A 63 -22.25 19.06 4.47
N GLU A 64 -22.88 18.65 5.58
CA GLU A 64 -22.76 19.31 6.89
C GLU A 64 -21.33 19.26 7.45
N ALA A 65 -20.57 18.19 7.17
CA ALA A 65 -19.16 18.09 7.57
C ALA A 65 -18.24 19.02 6.75
N ASN A 66 -18.66 19.44 5.56
CA ASN A 66 -17.93 20.42 4.76
C ASN A 66 -18.25 21.86 5.20
N GLU A 67 -19.42 22.10 5.80
CA GLU A 67 -19.84 23.42 6.27
C GLU A 67 -19.04 23.92 7.49
N ILE A 68 -18.49 23.01 8.30
CA ILE A 68 -17.67 23.37 9.48
C ILE A 68 -16.20 23.68 9.13
N LEU A 69 -15.69 23.19 7.99
CA LEU A 69 -14.29 23.32 7.61
C LEU A 69 -13.79 24.79 7.54
N PRO A 70 -14.56 25.75 6.98
CA PRO A 70 -14.11 27.14 6.91
C PRO A 70 -13.81 27.77 8.28
N GLU A 71 -14.47 27.33 9.34
CA GLU A 71 -14.26 27.85 10.71
C GLU A 71 -12.98 27.32 11.35
N LEU A 72 -12.51 26.16 10.89
CA LEU A 72 -11.32 25.47 11.39
C LEU A 72 -10.07 25.77 10.54
N GLU A 73 -10.23 26.48 9.42
CA GLU A 73 -9.14 26.83 8.51
C GLU A 73 -8.20 27.87 9.15
N ILE A 74 -6.93 27.50 9.30
CA ILE A 74 -5.90 28.38 9.88
C ILE A 74 -4.89 28.88 8.84
N GLY A 75 -4.91 28.34 7.62
CA GLY A 75 -4.01 28.77 6.57
C GLY A 75 -3.89 27.81 5.39
N THR A 76 -2.82 27.98 4.62
CA THR A 76 -2.55 27.20 3.40
C THR A 76 -1.12 26.70 3.39
N VAL A 77 -0.84 25.60 2.70
CA VAL A 77 0.54 25.11 2.56
C VAL A 77 1.30 25.90 1.50
N SER A 78 2.51 26.41 1.80
CA SER A 78 3.39 27.16 0.89
C SER A 78 4.30 26.24 0.07
N ILE A 79 4.47 26.56 -1.21
CA ILE A 79 5.10 25.72 -2.24
C ILE A 79 6.37 26.40 -2.81
N LEU A 80 7.28 26.89 -1.94
CA LEU A 80 8.56 27.47 -2.39
C LEU A 80 9.75 26.75 -1.76
N ASP A 81 10.56 26.16 -2.64
CA ASP A 81 11.83 25.48 -2.37
C ASP A 81 13.01 26.44 -2.68
N PRO A 82 14.06 26.55 -1.84
CA PRO A 82 15.31 27.16 -2.24
C PRO A 82 16.34 26.09 -2.62
N LEU A 83 16.58 25.93 -3.94
CA LEU A 83 17.70 25.19 -4.51
C LEU A 83 18.96 26.07 -4.72
N MET A 84 20.14 25.39 -4.75
CA MET A 84 21.44 25.73 -5.42
C MET A 84 22.50 26.56 -4.66
N GLU A 85 23.85 26.37 -4.77
CA GLU A 85 24.69 25.82 -5.87
C GLU A 85 26.21 25.51 -5.52
N ALA A 86 26.83 24.60 -6.33
CA ALA A 86 28.22 24.46 -6.90
C ALA A 86 29.52 24.38 -6.01
N SER A 87 30.69 23.77 -6.37
CA SER A 87 31.33 23.43 -7.68
C SER A 87 32.59 22.51 -7.59
N LEU A 88 32.80 21.65 -8.61
CA LEU A 88 34.02 21.14 -9.34
C LEU A 88 35.38 20.77 -8.65
N VAL A 89 35.91 19.54 -8.93
CA VAL A 89 37.31 19.20 -9.40
C VAL A 89 37.34 17.77 -10.06
N PRO A 90 38.18 17.44 -11.07
CA PRO A 90 38.06 16.21 -11.90
C PRO A 90 38.90 14.97 -11.48
N GLN A 91 38.34 13.80 -11.87
CA GLN A 91 38.87 12.46 -12.20
C GLN A 91 40.20 11.91 -11.63
N VAL A 92 40.15 10.72 -11.01
CA VAL A 92 41.03 9.57 -11.30
C VAL A 92 40.24 8.25 -11.19
N THR A 93 40.51 7.35 -12.13
CA THR A 93 39.91 6.04 -12.41
C THR A 93 40.21 4.96 -11.38
N THR A 94 39.23 4.10 -11.06
CA THR A 94 39.40 2.64 -10.83
C THR A 94 38.09 1.88 -11.12
N ASN A 95 37.75 1.73 -12.40
CA ASN A 95 36.70 0.80 -12.84
C ASN A 95 37.15 -0.65 -12.55
N GLY A 96 36.47 -1.33 -11.62
CA GLY A 96 36.66 -2.78 -11.44
C GLY A 96 36.18 -3.34 -10.10
N VAL A 97 36.05 -2.51 -9.06
CA VAL A 97 35.70 -3.00 -7.71
C VAL A 97 34.28 -2.61 -7.28
N GLU A 98 33.74 -1.48 -7.75
CA GLU A 98 32.37 -1.05 -7.42
C GLU A 98 31.27 -1.86 -8.11
N GLN A 99 31.47 -2.22 -9.39
CA GLN A 99 30.51 -3.05 -10.13
C GLN A 99 30.26 -4.41 -9.47
N VAL A 100 31.23 -4.97 -8.76
CA VAL A 100 31.10 -6.29 -8.10
C VAL A 100 30.34 -6.17 -6.77
N LYS A 101 30.39 -5.01 -6.09
CA LYS A 101 29.61 -4.76 -4.86
C LYS A 101 28.14 -4.44 -5.15
N GLU A 102 27.86 -3.71 -6.23
CA GLU A 102 26.50 -3.31 -6.60
C GLU A 102 25.61 -4.52 -6.99
N ILE A 103 26.22 -5.60 -7.46
CA ILE A 103 25.53 -6.87 -7.80
C ILE A 103 25.03 -7.59 -6.53
N ALA A 104 25.60 -7.33 -5.34
CA ALA A 104 25.22 -8.03 -4.11
C ALA A 104 24.10 -7.34 -3.30
N SER A 105 23.83 -6.05 -3.52
CA SER A 105 22.90 -5.25 -2.69
C SER A 105 21.54 -4.94 -3.34
N GLY A 106 21.27 -5.47 -4.54
CA GLY A 106 20.07 -5.14 -5.32
C GLY A 106 20.09 -3.70 -5.87
N VAL A 107 19.15 -3.39 -6.76
CA VAL A 107 19.14 -2.12 -7.52
C VAL A 107 18.53 -0.96 -6.72
N LEU A 108 17.59 -1.24 -5.83
CA LEU A 108 16.82 -0.23 -5.11
C LEU A 108 17.66 0.60 -4.12
N LYS A 109 17.46 1.93 -4.14
CA LYS A 109 18.03 2.89 -3.18
C LYS A 109 16.93 3.50 -2.30
N PRO A 110 17.00 3.38 -0.95
CA PRO A 110 15.88 3.74 -0.07
C PRO A 110 15.42 5.19 -0.21
N ASP A 111 16.37 6.11 -0.34
CA ASP A 111 16.10 7.54 -0.26
C ASP A 111 16.34 8.28 -1.58
N VAL A 112 16.69 7.54 -2.63
CA VAL A 112 17.01 8.11 -3.95
C VAL A 112 16.04 7.56 -4.99
N PHE A 113 15.34 8.47 -5.68
CA PHE A 113 14.51 8.09 -6.82
C PHE A 113 15.38 7.66 -8.01
N GLN A 114 15.05 6.52 -8.57
CA GLN A 114 15.66 5.90 -9.75
C GLN A 114 14.60 5.72 -10.82
N GLU A 115 15.01 5.74 -12.08
CA GLU A 115 14.09 5.59 -13.21
C GLU A 115 14.08 4.15 -13.74
N PHE A 116 12.88 3.62 -13.96
CA PHE A 116 12.70 2.29 -14.53
C PHE A 116 11.75 2.34 -15.71
N LYS A 117 12.18 1.77 -16.83
CA LYS A 117 11.43 1.83 -18.10
C LYS A 117 10.37 0.75 -18.17
N LEU A 118 9.14 1.15 -18.50
CA LEU A 118 8.05 0.24 -18.84
C LEU A 118 8.42 -0.54 -20.09
N HIS A 119 8.52 -1.85 -19.96
CA HIS A 119 8.88 -2.74 -21.06
C HIS A 119 7.68 -3.47 -21.65
N GLN A 120 6.73 -3.87 -20.79
CA GLN A 120 5.54 -4.59 -21.19
C GLN A 120 4.37 -4.19 -20.29
N LYS A 121 3.18 -4.13 -20.90
CA LYS A 121 1.90 -3.94 -20.21
C LYS A 121 0.96 -5.05 -20.67
N THR A 122 0.44 -5.81 -19.71
CA THR A 122 -0.54 -6.88 -19.95
C THR A 122 -1.82 -6.53 -19.20
N GLU A 123 -2.94 -6.51 -19.91
CA GLU A 123 -4.24 -6.30 -19.28
C GLU A 123 -4.75 -7.62 -18.70
N ILE A 124 -5.14 -7.61 -17.42
CA ILE A 124 -5.53 -8.83 -16.68
C ILE A 124 -7.05 -8.97 -16.61
N SER A 125 -7.81 -7.86 -16.54
CA SER A 125 -9.28 -7.92 -16.52
C SER A 125 -9.93 -6.92 -17.49
N HIS A 126 -10.81 -7.43 -18.36
CA HIS A 126 -11.68 -6.70 -19.29
C HIS A 126 -13.03 -7.42 -19.48
N ASN A 127 -13.85 -7.60 -18.44
CA ASN A 127 -15.19 -8.23 -18.60
C ASN A 127 -16.13 -7.58 -17.56
N VAL A 128 -17.07 -6.67 -17.85
CA VAL A 128 -17.95 -6.44 -19.01
C VAL A 128 -18.05 -4.93 -19.27
N ALA A 129 -17.96 -4.55 -20.54
CA ALA A 129 -18.14 -3.18 -20.99
C ALA A 129 -19.53 -2.64 -20.64
N ILE A 130 -19.59 -1.33 -20.39
CA ILE A 130 -20.73 -0.48 -19.99
C ILE A 130 -20.84 -0.35 -18.45
N LEU A 131 -20.14 0.67 -17.91
CA LEU A 131 -20.31 1.30 -16.58
C LEU A 131 -19.48 0.82 -15.36
N MET A 132 -18.26 0.30 -15.51
CA MET A 132 -17.32 0.14 -14.38
C MET A 132 -15.93 0.65 -14.74
N ASN A 133 -15.56 1.80 -14.17
CA ASN A 133 -14.32 2.51 -14.49
C ASN A 133 -13.10 1.98 -13.70
N SER A 134 -12.79 0.68 -13.79
CA SER A 134 -11.51 0.18 -13.29
C SER A 134 -11.00 -1.03 -14.07
N SER A 135 -9.83 -0.90 -14.70
CA SER A 135 -9.11 -2.01 -15.33
C SER A 135 -7.88 -2.40 -14.48
N ALA A 136 -7.62 -3.70 -14.34
CA ALA A 136 -6.40 -4.19 -13.72
C ALA A 136 -5.40 -4.64 -14.80
N GLY A 137 -4.13 -4.27 -14.63
CA GLY A 137 -3.05 -4.67 -15.53
C GLY A 137 -1.76 -4.98 -14.78
N SER A 138 -0.95 -5.86 -15.37
CA SER A 138 0.44 -6.09 -14.98
C SER A 138 1.37 -5.21 -15.82
N TYR A 139 2.26 -4.50 -15.14
CA TYR A 139 3.21 -3.57 -15.73
C TYR A 139 4.61 -4.03 -15.40
N ARG A 140 5.38 -4.40 -16.43
CA ARG A 140 6.74 -4.91 -16.30
C ARG A 140 7.74 -3.80 -16.57
N PHE A 141 8.61 -3.55 -15.61
CA PHE A 141 9.66 -2.54 -15.70
C PHE A 141 11.03 -3.21 -15.76
N LYS A 142 11.88 -2.75 -16.68
CA LYS A 142 13.25 -3.27 -16.83
C LYS A 142 14.16 -2.76 -15.72
N LEU A 143 14.96 -3.66 -15.16
CA LEU A 143 16.12 -3.32 -14.33
C LEU A 143 17.30 -2.89 -15.22
N PRO A 144 18.35 -2.26 -14.64
CA PRO A 144 19.49 -1.76 -15.41
C PRO A 144 20.15 -2.80 -16.30
N ASN A 145 20.31 -4.04 -15.80
CA ASN A 145 20.90 -5.16 -16.53
C ASN A 145 20.05 -6.43 -16.36
N GLU A 146 20.14 -7.38 -17.31
CA GLU A 146 19.36 -8.63 -17.28
C GLU A 146 19.68 -9.54 -16.08
N GLY A 147 20.89 -9.43 -15.51
CA GLY A 147 21.29 -10.17 -14.31
C GLY A 147 21.01 -9.46 -12.98
N SER A 148 20.51 -8.21 -13.02
CA SER A 148 20.20 -7.45 -11.80
C SER A 148 18.89 -7.94 -11.17
N PHE A 149 18.79 -7.87 -9.85
CA PHE A 149 17.54 -8.08 -9.11
C PHE A 149 17.13 -6.80 -8.38
N LEU A 150 15.85 -6.69 -8.02
CA LEU A 150 15.30 -5.44 -7.49
C LEU A 150 15.90 -5.11 -6.12
N GLY A 151 16.10 -6.11 -5.27
CA GLY A 151 16.62 -5.94 -3.91
C GLY A 151 15.52 -5.53 -2.94
N LEU A 152 14.35 -6.14 -3.06
CA LEU A 152 13.19 -5.84 -2.24
C LEU A 152 12.97 -6.98 -1.23
N PRO A 153 13.28 -6.76 0.07
CA PRO A 153 12.96 -7.72 1.11
C PRO A 153 11.47 -8.08 1.10
N ILE A 154 11.17 -9.37 1.35
CA ILE A 154 9.79 -9.88 1.30
C ILE A 154 8.96 -9.22 2.40
N GLY A 155 7.87 -8.56 2.05
CA GLY A 155 7.02 -7.77 2.93
C GLY A 155 7.27 -6.26 2.87
N GLN A 156 8.32 -5.82 2.17
CA GLN A 156 8.56 -4.41 1.88
C GLN A 156 7.95 -4.01 0.52
N HIS A 157 7.84 -2.71 0.31
CA HIS A 157 7.27 -2.11 -0.90
C HIS A 157 8.20 -1.04 -1.48
N ILE A 158 7.85 -0.55 -2.67
CA ILE A 158 8.50 0.60 -3.31
C ILE A 158 7.60 1.83 -3.24
N SER A 159 8.19 3.03 -3.34
CA SER A 159 7.46 4.28 -3.50
C SER A 159 7.62 4.77 -4.94
N ILE A 160 6.51 5.01 -5.63
CA ILE A 160 6.47 5.61 -6.96
C ILE A 160 6.12 7.09 -6.81
N GLY A 161 6.94 7.97 -7.39
CA GLY A 161 6.72 9.40 -7.41
C GLY A 161 6.36 9.89 -8.81
N ALA A 162 5.37 10.77 -8.93
CA ALA A 162 5.07 11.49 -10.16
C ALA A 162 4.73 12.94 -9.88
N MET A 163 5.16 13.84 -10.77
CA MET A 163 4.70 15.23 -10.80
C MET A 163 3.37 15.27 -11.57
N LEU A 164 2.29 15.65 -10.89
CA LEU A 164 0.94 15.68 -11.48
C LEU A 164 0.40 17.11 -11.51
N THR A 165 -0.06 17.54 -12.69
CA THR A 165 -0.75 18.82 -12.86
C THR A 165 -2.10 18.79 -12.16
N GLN A 166 -2.34 19.77 -11.30
CA GLN A 166 -3.58 19.96 -10.56
C GLN A 166 -4.59 20.77 -11.39
N PRO A 167 -5.89 20.77 -11.04
CA PRO A 167 -6.92 21.53 -11.76
C PRO A 167 -6.66 23.04 -11.85
N ASP A 168 -5.89 23.60 -10.91
CA ASP A 168 -5.49 25.00 -10.88
C ASP A 168 -4.25 25.31 -11.74
N GLY A 169 -3.69 24.31 -12.44
CA GLY A 169 -2.51 24.41 -13.29
C GLY A 169 -1.18 24.28 -12.56
N THR A 170 -1.17 24.12 -11.23
CA THR A 170 0.07 23.87 -10.47
C THR A 170 0.54 22.43 -10.62
N GLU A 171 1.83 22.15 -10.38
CA GLU A 171 2.35 20.78 -10.30
C GLU A 171 2.53 20.36 -8.83
N LYS A 172 2.04 19.16 -8.47
CA LYS A 172 2.24 18.56 -7.15
C LYS A 172 2.96 17.22 -7.31
N GLU A 173 4.02 17.00 -6.51
CA GLU A 173 4.61 15.67 -6.39
C GLU A 173 3.66 14.78 -5.59
N VAL A 174 3.22 13.68 -6.20
CA VAL A 174 2.42 12.65 -5.56
C VAL A 174 3.25 11.39 -5.45
N ILE A 175 3.36 10.86 -4.24
CA ILE A 175 4.09 9.62 -3.94
C ILE A 175 3.11 8.58 -3.43
N ARG A 176 3.16 7.36 -3.99
CA ARG A 176 2.30 6.24 -3.57
C ARG A 176 3.10 4.95 -3.45
N SER A 177 2.70 4.10 -2.51
CA SER A 177 3.32 2.80 -2.27
C SER A 177 2.76 1.72 -3.19
N TYR A 178 3.64 0.89 -3.71
CA TYR A 178 3.29 -0.28 -4.53
C TYR A 178 4.15 -1.47 -4.13
N THR A 179 3.54 -2.64 -4.02
CA THR A 179 4.27 -3.89 -3.76
C THR A 179 4.40 -4.68 -5.06
N PRO A 180 5.62 -4.84 -5.59
CA PRO A 180 5.87 -5.71 -6.73
C PRO A 180 5.41 -7.15 -6.46
N ILE A 181 4.84 -7.78 -7.50
CA ILE A 181 4.36 -9.16 -7.46
C ILE A 181 5.41 -10.16 -7.98
N SER A 182 6.50 -9.67 -8.57
CA SER A 182 7.73 -10.40 -8.87
C SER A 182 8.68 -10.38 -7.67
N GLY A 183 9.69 -11.25 -7.67
CA GLY A 183 10.73 -11.25 -6.63
C GLY A 183 12.14 -11.43 -7.19
N ASP A 184 13.15 -11.34 -6.33
CA ASP A 184 14.56 -11.30 -6.76
C ASP A 184 15.07 -12.56 -7.49
N HIS A 185 14.36 -13.68 -7.35
CA HIS A 185 14.55 -14.90 -8.16
C HIS A 185 14.25 -14.74 -9.67
N GLN A 186 13.64 -13.62 -10.07
CA GLN A 186 13.34 -13.26 -11.45
C GLN A 186 14.16 -12.02 -11.84
N PRO A 187 15.42 -12.18 -12.28
CA PRO A 187 16.28 -11.06 -12.58
C PRO A 187 15.85 -10.32 -13.86
N GLY A 188 16.33 -9.08 -14.00
CA GLY A 188 16.17 -8.24 -15.19
C GLY A 188 14.89 -7.40 -15.22
N TYR A 189 13.90 -7.68 -14.37
CA TYR A 189 12.66 -6.90 -14.32
C TYR A 189 11.97 -6.93 -12.95
N PHE A 190 10.96 -6.07 -12.79
CA PHE A 190 9.93 -6.24 -11.77
C PHE A 190 8.54 -5.96 -12.33
N ASP A 191 7.53 -6.62 -11.76
CA ASP A 191 6.14 -6.52 -12.19
C ASP A 191 5.29 -5.85 -11.11
N LEU A 192 4.48 -4.86 -11.51
CA LEU A 192 3.47 -4.23 -10.68
C LEU A 192 2.08 -4.63 -11.12
N LEU A 193 1.23 -5.01 -10.15
CA LEU A 193 -0.20 -5.17 -10.37
C LEU A 193 -0.91 -3.87 -10.01
N ILE A 194 -1.52 -3.22 -11.00
CA ILE A 194 -2.15 -1.91 -10.83
C ILE A 194 -3.63 -2.02 -11.22
N LYS A 195 -4.51 -1.71 -10.26
CA LYS A 195 -5.92 -1.41 -10.53
C LYS A 195 -6.07 0.08 -10.76
N VAL A 196 -6.58 0.45 -11.93
CA VAL A 196 -6.78 1.85 -12.33
C VAL A 196 -8.11 2.33 -11.77
N TYR A 197 -8.13 3.52 -11.16
CA TYR A 197 -9.35 4.14 -10.63
C TYR A 197 -9.59 5.47 -11.33
N PRO A 198 -10.84 5.92 -11.54
CA PRO A 198 -11.14 7.08 -12.39
C PRO A 198 -10.58 8.37 -11.81
N GLN A 199 -10.72 8.51 -10.50
CA GLN A 199 -10.21 9.63 -9.71
C GLN A 199 -8.81 9.36 -9.15
N GLY A 200 -8.16 8.28 -9.59
CA GLY A 200 -6.86 7.87 -9.04
C GLY A 200 -5.72 8.67 -9.64
N ASN A 201 -5.00 9.43 -8.81
CA ASN A 201 -3.86 10.26 -9.25
C ASN A 201 -2.76 9.45 -9.94
N ILE A 202 -2.01 8.63 -9.18
CA ILE A 202 -0.89 7.86 -9.72
C ILE A 202 -1.37 6.72 -10.62
N THR A 203 -2.52 6.11 -10.34
CA THR A 203 -3.00 4.99 -11.14
C THR A 203 -3.41 5.41 -12.55
N GLN A 204 -3.99 6.61 -12.74
CA GLN A 204 -4.22 7.19 -14.07
C GLN A 204 -2.92 7.56 -14.77
N HIS A 205 -1.96 8.15 -14.04
CA HIS A 205 -0.63 8.43 -14.59
C HIS A 205 0.05 7.15 -15.12
N LEU A 206 0.04 6.07 -14.34
CA LEU A 206 0.59 4.77 -14.74
C LEU A 206 -0.18 4.14 -15.90
N ALA A 207 -1.51 4.29 -15.93
CA ALA A 207 -2.34 3.78 -17.01
C ALA A 207 -2.00 4.43 -18.37
N GLY A 208 -1.67 5.72 -18.35
CA GLY A 208 -1.29 6.51 -19.53
C GLY A 208 0.13 6.28 -20.05
N LEU A 209 0.98 5.52 -19.34
CA LEU A 209 2.35 5.27 -19.77
C LEU A 209 2.40 4.48 -21.08
N LYS A 210 3.25 4.93 -22.00
CA LYS A 210 3.60 4.18 -23.22
C LYS A 210 4.83 3.32 -22.96
N LEU A 211 4.96 2.25 -23.73
CA LEU A 211 6.17 1.42 -23.69
C LEU A 211 7.42 2.27 -23.94
N GLY A 212 8.46 2.03 -23.13
CA GLY A 212 9.69 2.80 -23.12
C GLY A 212 9.69 4.03 -22.20
N ASN A 213 8.53 4.48 -21.70
CA ASN A 213 8.48 5.54 -20.69
C ASN A 213 8.96 5.03 -19.32
N SER A 214 9.52 5.94 -18.52
CA SER A 214 10.04 5.62 -17.19
C SER A 214 9.05 6.00 -16.08
N ILE A 215 9.13 5.29 -14.96
CA ILE A 215 8.59 5.71 -13.66
C ILE A 215 9.73 6.04 -12.70
N ARG A 216 9.49 6.98 -11.76
CA ARG A 216 10.42 7.28 -10.67
C ARG A 216 10.09 6.42 -9.46
N VAL A 217 11.06 5.64 -9.01
CA VAL A 217 10.91 4.67 -7.91
C VAL A 217 12.02 4.85 -6.89
N ARG A 218 11.68 4.80 -5.59
CA ARG A 218 12.65 4.62 -4.51
C ARG A 218 12.21 3.49 -3.58
N GLY A 219 13.13 2.90 -2.85
CA GLY A 219 12.85 1.80 -1.94
C GLY A 219 14.11 1.01 -1.59
N PRO A 220 13.99 -0.06 -0.81
CA PRO A 220 12.75 -0.57 -0.24
C PRO A 220 12.23 0.29 0.93
N LYS A 221 10.92 0.20 1.20
CA LYS A 221 10.23 0.86 2.33
C LYS A 221 9.32 -0.13 3.06
N GLY A 222 9.03 0.16 4.32
CA GLY A 222 8.17 -0.67 5.18
C GLY A 222 8.95 -1.41 6.27
N ALA A 223 8.27 -1.72 7.36
CA ALA A 223 8.88 -2.35 8.53
C ALA A 223 8.83 -3.89 8.51
N PHE A 224 8.03 -4.49 7.62
CA PHE A 224 7.87 -5.93 7.57
C PHE A 224 8.97 -6.59 6.73
N THR A 225 9.58 -7.64 7.28
CA THR A 225 10.48 -8.52 6.53
C THR A 225 10.18 -9.95 6.90
N TYR A 226 9.73 -10.75 5.94
CA TYR A 226 9.48 -12.18 6.12
C TYR A 226 10.79 -12.96 6.17
N THR A 227 10.89 -13.88 7.11
CA THR A 227 11.89 -14.94 7.12
C THR A 227 11.21 -16.29 7.30
N GLN A 228 11.75 -17.32 6.66
CA GLN A 228 11.24 -18.69 6.72
C GLN A 228 10.92 -19.13 8.15
N ASN A 229 9.73 -19.69 8.37
CA ASN A 229 9.26 -20.18 9.68
C ASN A 229 9.22 -19.12 10.80
N MET A 230 9.17 -17.82 10.49
CA MET A 230 9.14 -16.77 11.53
C MET A 230 7.91 -16.85 12.46
N VAL A 231 6.83 -17.44 11.97
CA VAL A 231 5.63 -17.79 12.72
C VAL A 231 5.15 -19.15 12.22
N ARG A 232 4.35 -19.84 13.03
CA ARG A 232 3.72 -21.09 12.61
C ARG A 232 2.63 -20.85 11.57
N HIS A 233 1.86 -19.76 11.72
CA HIS A 233 0.67 -19.54 10.91
C HIS A 233 0.35 -18.05 10.76
N PHE A 234 0.16 -17.59 9.52
CA PHE A 234 -0.42 -16.28 9.22
C PHE A 234 -1.93 -16.35 9.00
N GLY A 235 -2.68 -15.47 9.65
CA GLY A 235 -4.01 -15.07 9.16
C GLY A 235 -3.87 -13.79 8.35
N MET A 236 -4.26 -13.79 7.08
CA MET A 236 -4.17 -12.61 6.21
C MET A 236 -5.56 -12.10 5.90
N ILE A 237 -5.76 -10.78 5.93
CA ILE A 237 -7.01 -10.13 5.49
C ILE A 237 -6.64 -9.05 4.47
N ALA A 238 -7.03 -9.27 3.21
CA ALA A 238 -6.73 -8.38 2.10
C ALA A 238 -8.00 -7.81 1.47
N GLY A 239 -7.97 -6.54 1.08
CA GLY A 239 -9.01 -5.88 0.29
C GLY A 239 -8.48 -5.35 -1.03
N GLY A 240 -9.04 -5.78 -2.17
CA GLY A 240 -8.64 -5.29 -3.50
C GLY A 240 -7.13 -5.41 -3.78
N THR A 241 -6.45 -4.30 -4.09
CA THR A 241 -5.00 -4.29 -4.34
C THR A 241 -4.14 -4.59 -3.12
N GLY A 242 -4.72 -4.60 -1.92
CA GLY A 242 -4.08 -5.08 -0.68
C GLY A 242 -3.69 -6.55 -0.73
N LEU A 243 -4.05 -7.28 -1.80
CA LEU A 243 -3.51 -8.61 -2.09
C LEU A 243 -1.99 -8.62 -2.28
N THR A 244 -1.39 -7.56 -2.84
CA THR A 244 -0.02 -7.61 -3.34
C THR A 244 1.05 -7.91 -2.26
N PRO A 245 1.02 -7.33 -1.04
CA PRO A 245 1.91 -7.74 0.04
C PRO A 245 1.67 -9.19 0.50
N MET A 246 0.40 -9.62 0.55
CA MET A 246 0.06 -10.99 0.94
C MET A 246 0.62 -12.00 -0.06
N LEU A 247 0.44 -11.74 -1.36
CA LEU A 247 0.93 -12.59 -2.43
C LEU A 247 2.46 -12.69 -2.43
N GLN A 248 3.16 -11.60 -2.12
CA GLN A 248 4.63 -11.59 -2.00
C GLN A 248 5.10 -12.57 -0.92
N ILE A 249 4.43 -12.58 0.23
CA ILE A 249 4.72 -13.50 1.35
C ILE A 249 4.32 -14.94 1.00
N ILE A 250 3.11 -15.15 0.49
CA ILE A 250 2.61 -16.49 0.10
C ILE A 250 3.56 -17.15 -0.91
N ARG A 251 3.96 -16.42 -1.97
CA ARG A 251 4.91 -16.95 -2.97
C ARG A 251 6.28 -17.25 -2.38
N ALA A 252 6.73 -16.48 -1.38
CA ALA A 252 7.98 -16.76 -0.68
C ALA A 252 7.90 -18.05 0.15
N ILE A 253 6.80 -18.26 0.89
CA ILE A 253 6.54 -19.48 1.65
C ILE A 253 6.52 -20.70 0.72
N VAL A 254 5.77 -20.63 -0.39
CA VAL A 254 5.66 -21.71 -1.37
C VAL A 254 7.02 -22.08 -1.96
N ARG A 255 7.86 -21.10 -2.33
CA ARG A 255 9.23 -21.37 -2.80
C ARG A 255 10.10 -21.99 -1.69
N GLY A 256 9.95 -21.51 -0.46
CA GLY A 256 10.69 -21.98 0.71
C GLY A 256 10.31 -23.41 1.16
N ARG A 257 9.24 -24.00 0.64
CA ARG A 257 8.83 -25.39 0.99
C ARG A 257 9.95 -26.39 0.78
N ALA A 258 10.69 -26.28 -0.32
CA ALA A 258 11.83 -27.14 -0.63
C ALA A 258 12.98 -27.02 0.39
N GLU A 259 13.05 -25.88 1.08
CA GLU A 259 14.05 -25.55 2.10
C GLU A 259 13.53 -25.77 3.52
N GLY A 260 12.32 -26.34 3.67
CA GLY A 260 11.71 -26.69 4.95
C GLY A 260 10.83 -25.59 5.56
N ASP A 261 10.28 -24.67 4.76
CA ASP A 261 9.27 -23.73 5.23
C ASP A 261 7.97 -24.47 5.54
N LYS A 262 7.52 -24.41 6.79
CA LYS A 262 6.32 -25.07 7.31
C LYS A 262 5.22 -24.06 7.66
N THR A 263 5.42 -22.79 7.35
CA THR A 263 4.46 -21.73 7.66
C THR A 263 3.13 -22.00 6.97
N GLU A 264 2.04 -21.92 7.72
CA GLU A 264 0.68 -21.99 7.17
C GLU A 264 0.11 -20.59 6.91
N VAL A 265 -0.85 -20.51 5.98
CA VAL A 265 -1.56 -19.27 5.65
C VAL A 265 -3.04 -19.55 5.45
N ASP A 266 -3.88 -18.80 6.16
CA ASP A 266 -5.29 -18.60 5.83
C ASP A 266 -5.48 -17.15 5.38
N LEU A 267 -5.89 -16.94 4.11
CA LEU A 267 -6.15 -15.62 3.54
C LEU A 267 -7.65 -15.40 3.37
N ILE A 268 -8.20 -14.39 4.04
CA ILE A 268 -9.50 -13.80 3.69
C ILE A 268 -9.25 -12.72 2.64
N PHE A 269 -9.77 -12.91 1.43
CA PHE A 269 -9.66 -11.94 0.35
C PHE A 269 -11.01 -11.33 0.00
N ALA A 270 -11.18 -10.05 0.32
CA ALA A 270 -12.44 -9.32 0.20
C ALA A 270 -12.45 -8.40 -1.02
N ASN A 271 -13.52 -8.49 -1.81
CA ASN A 271 -13.76 -7.68 -3.00
C ASN A 271 -15.24 -7.28 -3.10
N VAL A 272 -15.55 -6.28 -3.95
CA VAL A 272 -16.95 -5.86 -4.13
C VAL A 272 -17.70 -6.89 -4.96
N ASN A 273 -17.23 -7.16 -6.18
CA ASN A 273 -17.85 -8.12 -7.10
C ASN A 273 -16.88 -9.28 -7.42
N GLU A 274 -17.40 -10.36 -7.98
CA GLU A 274 -16.58 -11.53 -8.37
C GLU A 274 -15.47 -11.18 -9.37
N HIS A 275 -15.74 -10.30 -10.33
CA HIS A 275 -14.76 -9.86 -11.33
C HIS A 275 -13.67 -8.93 -10.76
N ASP A 276 -13.83 -8.45 -9.52
CA ASP A 276 -12.81 -7.66 -8.83
C ASP A 276 -11.73 -8.53 -8.20
N ILE A 277 -11.91 -9.86 -8.15
CA ILE A 277 -10.93 -10.79 -7.58
C ILE A 277 -9.69 -10.82 -8.46
N LEU A 278 -8.63 -10.18 -7.99
CA LEU A 278 -7.35 -10.12 -8.69
C LEU A 278 -6.62 -11.46 -8.58
N LEU A 279 -6.07 -11.93 -9.70
CA LEU A 279 -5.24 -13.15 -9.77
C LEU A 279 -5.95 -14.40 -9.22
N ARG A 280 -7.26 -14.52 -9.49
CA ARG A 280 -8.09 -15.61 -8.96
C ARG A 280 -7.51 -16.99 -9.30
N GLU A 281 -7.17 -17.21 -10.57
CA GLU A 281 -6.68 -18.48 -11.06
C GLU A 281 -5.32 -18.84 -10.43
N ASP A 282 -4.41 -17.86 -10.28
CA ASP A 282 -3.14 -18.03 -9.57
C ASP A 282 -3.37 -18.45 -8.11
N LEU A 283 -4.29 -17.78 -7.42
CA LEU A 283 -4.61 -18.04 -6.02
C LEU A 283 -5.20 -19.44 -5.84
N GLU A 284 -6.16 -19.83 -6.68
CA GLU A 284 -6.76 -21.17 -6.68
C GLU A 284 -5.69 -22.24 -6.96
N GLN A 285 -4.79 -22.02 -7.93
CA GLN A 285 -3.71 -22.93 -8.23
C GLN A 285 -2.72 -23.08 -7.05
N ILE A 286 -2.41 -22.00 -6.34
CA ILE A 286 -1.56 -22.06 -5.14
C ILE A 286 -2.22 -22.94 -4.08
N SER A 287 -3.50 -22.69 -3.76
CA SER A 287 -4.21 -23.42 -2.72
C SER A 287 -4.42 -24.91 -3.05
N GLN A 288 -4.58 -25.24 -4.33
CA GLN A 288 -4.66 -26.63 -4.79
C GLN A 288 -3.33 -27.38 -4.64
N ASN A 289 -2.20 -26.71 -4.87
CA ASN A 289 -0.87 -27.33 -4.86
C ASN A 289 -0.20 -27.34 -3.48
N ASP A 290 -0.62 -26.46 -2.57
CA ASP A 290 -0.08 -26.36 -1.21
C ASP A 290 -1.21 -26.32 -0.18
N HIS A 291 -1.45 -27.44 0.49
CA HIS A 291 -2.48 -27.56 1.54
C HIS A 291 -2.23 -26.67 2.78
N GLY A 292 -1.01 -26.14 2.93
CA GLY A 292 -0.68 -25.15 3.93
C GLY A 292 -1.16 -23.74 3.59
N ILE A 293 -1.67 -23.51 2.37
CA ILE A 293 -2.21 -22.22 1.91
C ILE A 293 -3.70 -22.36 1.59
N ARG A 294 -4.53 -21.62 2.31
CA ARG A 294 -5.99 -21.65 2.18
C ARG A 294 -6.51 -20.25 1.91
N ILE A 295 -7.43 -20.14 0.96
CA ILE A 295 -7.93 -18.85 0.47
C ILE A 295 -9.45 -18.84 0.56
N HIS A 296 -9.97 -17.85 1.27
CA HIS A 296 -11.38 -17.67 1.57
C HIS A 296 -11.83 -16.35 0.96
N HIS A 297 -12.63 -16.43 -0.10
CA HIS A 297 -13.11 -15.23 -0.79
C HIS A 297 -14.37 -14.67 -0.11
N VAL A 298 -14.45 -13.35 -0.03
CA VAL A 298 -15.60 -12.61 0.53
C VAL A 298 -16.04 -11.54 -0.46
N LEU A 299 -17.33 -11.50 -0.80
CA LEU A 299 -17.89 -10.55 -1.77
C LEU A 299 -19.03 -9.72 -1.17
N ASN A 300 -19.05 -8.41 -1.47
CA ASN A 300 -20.22 -7.59 -1.17
C ASN A 300 -21.42 -7.94 -2.05
N ASN A 301 -21.16 -8.13 -3.35
CA ASN A 301 -22.13 -8.41 -4.40
C ASN A 301 -21.82 -9.79 -5.05
N PRO A 302 -22.13 -10.90 -4.36
CA PRO A 302 -21.84 -12.23 -4.88
C PRO A 302 -22.78 -12.63 -6.03
N PRO A 303 -22.35 -13.52 -6.96
CA PRO A 303 -23.25 -14.19 -7.89
C PRO A 303 -24.18 -15.18 -7.16
N GLU A 304 -25.27 -15.61 -7.81
CA GLU A 304 -26.30 -16.48 -7.19
C GLU A 304 -25.75 -17.79 -6.60
N ASN A 305 -24.68 -18.35 -7.17
CA ASN A 305 -24.09 -19.63 -6.74
C ASN A 305 -22.81 -19.45 -5.91
N TRP A 306 -22.66 -18.32 -5.23
CA TRP A 306 -21.48 -18.05 -4.41
C TRP A 306 -21.45 -18.88 -3.13
N SER A 307 -20.34 -19.58 -2.92
CA SER A 307 -20.11 -20.42 -1.72
C SER A 307 -19.17 -19.77 -0.70
N GLY A 308 -18.60 -18.60 -1.01
CA GLY A 308 -17.71 -17.86 -0.13
C GLY A 308 -18.45 -16.98 0.89
N GLY A 309 -17.72 -16.09 1.54
CA GLY A 309 -18.30 -15.11 2.45
C GLY A 309 -19.09 -14.03 1.71
N VAL A 310 -20.10 -13.48 2.37
CA VAL A 310 -20.99 -12.45 1.82
C VAL A 310 -20.99 -11.22 2.72
N GLY A 311 -20.90 -10.03 2.11
CA GLY A 311 -20.86 -8.75 2.81
C GLY A 311 -19.45 -8.32 3.19
N PHE A 312 -19.32 -7.60 4.29
CA PHE A 312 -18.03 -7.21 4.85
C PHE A 312 -17.42 -8.35 5.69
N VAL A 313 -16.09 -8.40 5.76
CA VAL A 313 -15.39 -9.29 6.67
C VAL A 313 -15.84 -9.00 8.11
N ASN A 314 -16.21 -10.03 8.85
CA ASN A 314 -16.74 -9.93 10.21
C ASN A 314 -16.07 -10.93 11.16
N SER A 315 -16.43 -10.85 12.46
CA SER A 315 -15.87 -11.70 13.52
C SER A 315 -16.08 -13.19 13.30
N ASP A 316 -17.23 -13.58 12.72
CA ASP A 316 -17.56 -14.98 12.47
C ASP A 316 -16.68 -15.57 11.37
N MET A 317 -16.46 -14.82 10.29
CA MET A 317 -15.54 -15.22 9.22
C MET A 317 -14.12 -15.37 9.74
N ILE A 318 -13.64 -14.40 10.52
CA ILE A 318 -12.29 -14.44 11.11
C ILE A 318 -12.16 -15.65 12.05
N SER A 319 -13.14 -15.87 12.94
CA SER A 319 -13.11 -16.97 13.90
C SER A 319 -13.20 -18.34 13.24
N ARG A 320 -13.90 -18.43 12.09
CA ARG A 320 -14.07 -19.67 11.34
C ARG A 320 -12.84 -20.02 10.51
N TRP A 321 -12.22 -19.04 9.86
CA TRP A 321 -11.22 -19.29 8.82
C TRP A 321 -9.80 -18.96 9.22
N LEU A 322 -9.57 -17.98 10.09
CA LEU A 322 -8.22 -17.59 10.49
C LEU A 322 -7.74 -18.38 11.72
N PRO A 323 -6.42 -18.50 11.95
CA PRO A 323 -5.88 -19.12 13.15
C PRO A 323 -6.34 -18.40 14.42
N LYS A 324 -6.50 -19.15 15.51
CA LYS A 324 -6.79 -18.56 16.83
C LYS A 324 -5.57 -17.79 17.37
N PRO A 325 -5.77 -16.80 18.25
CA PRO A 325 -4.67 -16.09 18.89
C PRO A 325 -3.68 -17.05 19.57
N ALA A 326 -2.41 -16.94 19.21
CA ALA A 326 -1.30 -17.66 19.84
C ALA A 326 0.00 -16.87 19.65
N PRO A 327 1.04 -17.10 20.48
CA PRO A 327 2.31 -16.38 20.38
C PRO A 327 3.04 -16.58 19.05
N ASP A 328 2.78 -17.70 18.36
CA ASP A 328 3.39 -18.09 17.08
C ASP A 328 2.44 -17.88 15.89
N VAL A 329 1.43 -17.03 16.05
CA VAL A 329 0.47 -16.64 15.02
C VAL A 329 0.54 -15.14 14.80
N LYS A 330 0.47 -14.71 13.54
CA LYS A 330 0.41 -13.28 13.19
C LYS A 330 -0.74 -13.00 12.22
N ILE A 331 -1.46 -11.91 12.45
CA ILE A 331 -2.47 -11.38 11.53
C ILE A 331 -1.84 -10.28 10.68
N LEU A 332 -2.03 -10.36 9.37
CA LEU A 332 -1.58 -9.36 8.41
C LEU A 332 -2.79 -8.69 7.74
N LEU A 333 -2.80 -7.36 7.69
CA LEU A 333 -3.89 -6.56 7.16
C LEU A 333 -3.38 -5.65 6.03
N CYS A 334 -4.08 -5.61 4.89
CA CYS A 334 -3.83 -4.62 3.84
C CYS A 334 -5.09 -4.39 2.99
N GLY A 335 -5.49 -3.13 2.81
CA GLY A 335 -6.73 -2.78 2.14
C GLY A 335 -7.14 -1.34 2.45
N PRO A 336 -8.36 -0.94 2.05
CA PRO A 336 -8.86 0.42 2.29
C PRO A 336 -8.84 0.81 3.78
N PRO A 337 -8.57 2.08 4.14
CA PRO A 337 -8.47 2.50 5.54
C PRO A 337 -9.68 2.14 6.43
N PRO A 338 -10.95 2.25 5.97
CA PRO A 338 -12.10 1.83 6.76
C PRO A 338 -12.08 0.33 7.09
N MET A 339 -11.65 -0.50 6.14
CA MET A 339 -11.49 -1.94 6.34
C MET A 339 -10.40 -2.21 7.37
N ILE A 340 -9.24 -1.56 7.27
CA ILE A 340 -8.13 -1.74 8.23
C ILE A 340 -8.57 -1.38 9.65
N SER A 341 -9.22 -0.23 9.82
CA SER A 341 -9.71 0.21 11.13
C SER A 341 -10.69 -0.79 11.75
N ALA A 342 -11.66 -1.27 10.96
CA ALA A 342 -12.61 -2.29 11.40
C ALA A 342 -11.92 -3.62 11.76
N MET A 343 -10.95 -4.07 10.96
CA MET A 343 -10.25 -5.34 11.20
C MET A 343 -9.35 -5.29 12.42
N LYS A 344 -8.65 -4.17 12.68
CA LYS A 344 -7.89 -3.98 13.93
C LYS A 344 -8.79 -4.18 15.15
N LYS A 345 -9.95 -3.48 15.20
CA LYS A 345 -10.92 -3.62 16.31
C LYS A 345 -11.50 -5.03 16.43
N THR A 346 -11.82 -5.66 15.30
CA THR A 346 -12.40 -7.00 15.28
C THR A 346 -11.40 -8.04 15.79
N THR A 347 -10.15 -7.99 15.33
CA THR A 347 -9.10 -8.92 15.82
C THR A 347 -8.82 -8.73 17.31
N GLU A 348 -8.79 -7.50 17.81
CA GLU A 348 -8.66 -7.24 19.25
C GLU A 348 -9.81 -7.87 20.05
N SER A 349 -11.06 -7.73 19.58
CA SER A 349 -12.23 -8.36 20.22
C SER A 349 -12.19 -9.90 20.25
N LEU A 350 -11.45 -10.50 19.31
CA LEU A 350 -11.24 -11.94 19.22
C LEU A 350 -10.04 -12.45 20.03
N GLY A 351 -9.38 -11.56 20.78
CA GLY A 351 -8.29 -11.91 21.69
C GLY A 351 -6.88 -11.83 21.09
N PHE A 352 -6.73 -11.22 19.91
CA PHE A 352 -5.40 -10.83 19.43
C PHE A 352 -4.90 -9.59 20.17
N SER A 353 -3.58 -9.41 20.20
CA SER A 353 -2.94 -8.23 20.79
C SER A 353 -3.39 -6.97 20.06
N LYS A 354 -3.67 -5.90 20.82
CA LYS A 354 -4.07 -4.60 20.29
C LYS A 354 -3.07 -4.13 19.22
N ALA A 355 -3.58 -3.84 18.03
CA ALA A 355 -2.78 -3.32 16.93
C ALA A 355 -2.31 -1.88 17.24
N ARG A 356 -1.05 -1.57 16.91
CA ARG A 356 -0.52 -0.21 17.00
C ARG A 356 -1.05 0.67 15.85
N PRO A 357 -1.02 2.01 15.99
CA PRO A 357 -1.27 2.92 14.86
C PRO A 357 -0.31 2.62 13.69
N ALA A 358 0.99 2.66 13.98
CA ALA A 358 2.05 2.19 13.08
C ALA A 358 2.57 0.82 13.52
N SER A 359 2.42 -0.18 12.66
CA SER A 359 2.82 -1.56 12.96
C SER A 359 4.34 -1.73 12.99
N LYS A 360 4.81 -2.53 13.92
CA LYS A 360 6.20 -3.01 13.99
C LYS A 360 6.27 -4.50 13.76
N LEU A 361 7.43 -4.99 13.34
CA LEU A 361 7.61 -6.39 12.92
C LEU A 361 7.18 -7.38 14.00
N GLU A 362 7.38 -7.08 15.29
CA GLU A 362 7.02 -7.93 16.40
C GLU A 362 5.50 -8.01 16.68
N ASP A 363 4.70 -7.06 16.19
CA ASP A 363 3.29 -6.94 16.54
C ASP A 363 2.47 -8.13 16.03
N GLN A 364 1.62 -8.72 16.87
CA GLN A 364 0.79 -9.87 16.50
C GLN A 364 -0.20 -9.52 15.37
N VAL A 365 -0.66 -8.27 15.31
CA VAL A 365 -1.49 -7.74 14.22
C VAL A 365 -0.69 -6.65 13.51
N PHE A 366 -0.33 -6.92 12.25
CA PHE A 366 0.47 -6.03 11.42
C PHE A 366 -0.38 -5.48 10.26
N SER A 367 -0.49 -4.17 10.15
CA SER A 367 -1.07 -3.49 8.99
C SER A 367 0.07 -2.96 8.12
N PHE A 368 0.02 -3.29 6.82
CA PHE A 368 0.97 -2.80 5.83
C PHE A 368 0.82 -1.31 5.53
#